data_AF-A0A527ZL33-F1
#
_entry.id   AF-A0A527ZL33-F1
#
_cell.length_a   1.000
_cell.length_b   1.000
_cell.length_c   1.000
_cell.angle_alpha   90.00
_cell.angle_beta   90.00
_cell.angle_gamma   90.00
#
_symmetry.space_group_name_H-M   'P 1'
#
loop_
_entity.id
_entity.type
_entity.pdbx_description
1 polymer ?
#
loop_
_entity_poly.entity_id
_entity_poly.type
_entity_poly.pdbx_seq_one_letter_code
_entity_poly.pdbx_strand_id
1 'polypeptide(L)' 'MYGKARILMLTAFALAAPVLAGSVSTASAEGLISIIVIDPANPYWLTEGNVAKAEAEKLGYTATVGASKADTNTESRL' A
#
# COMPACT_ATOMS: atom_id res chain seq x y z
N MET A 1 28.71 25.40 37.48
CA MET A 1 27.94 24.14 37.60
C MET A 1 27.13 23.79 36.33
N TYR A 2 27.55 24.21 35.13
CA TYR A 2 26.73 24.10 33.89
C TYR A 2 27.24 23.06 32.86
N GLY A 3 28.39 22.41 33.08
CA GLY A 3 28.96 21.46 32.12
C GLY A 3 28.30 20.08 32.14
N LYS A 4 27.94 19.57 33.33
CA LYS A 4 27.33 18.25 33.49
C LYS A 4 25.90 18.18 32.98
N ALA A 5 25.13 19.26 33.10
CA ALA A 5 23.74 19.34 32.61
C ALA A 5 23.65 19.37 31.07
N ARG A 6 24.61 20.02 30.39
CA ARG A 6 24.71 20.00 28.92
C ARG A 6 25.07 18.61 28.38
N ILE A 7 25.99 17.92 29.05
CA ILE A 7 26.39 16.55 28.68
C ILE A 7 25.25 15.55 28.90
N LEU A 8 24.45 15.72 29.96
CA LEU A 8 23.27 14.88 30.20
C LEU A 8 22.13 15.11 29.19
N MET A 9 21.99 16.33 28.64
CA MET A 9 20.99 16.62 27.61
C MET A 9 21.37 16.08 26.23
N LEU A 10 22.67 15.96 25.89
CA LEU A 10 23.10 15.38 24.61
C LEU A 10 23.01 13.85 24.57
N THR A 11 23.14 13.16 25.71
CA THR A 11 23.06 11.69 25.77
C THR A 11 21.61 11.17 25.74
N ALA A 12 20.64 11.96 26.21
CA ALA A 12 19.22 11.62 26.14
C ALA A 12 18.66 11.66 24.72
N PHE A 13 19.22 12.48 23.82
CA PHE A 13 18.79 12.55 22.42
C PHE A 13 19.32 11.37 21.58
N ALA A 14 20.49 10.83 21.93
CA ALA A 14 21.12 9.73 21.19
C ALA A 14 20.42 8.36 21.38
N LEU A 15 19.68 8.18 22.47
CA LEU A 15 18.94 6.94 22.76
C LEU A 15 17.52 6.91 22.20
N ALA A 16 16.96 8.06 21.78
CA ALA A 16 15.62 8.14 21.20
C ALA A 16 15.61 8.07 19.67
N ALA A 17 16.74 8.33 19.02
CA ALA A 17 16.86 8.34 17.56
C ALA A 17 16.57 6.99 16.86
N PRO A 18 16.95 5.80 17.37
CA PRO A 18 16.72 4.56 16.64
C PRO A 18 15.26 4.09 16.70
N VAL A 19 14.48 4.55 17.70
CA VAL A 19 13.08 4.11 17.88
C VAL A 19 12.14 4.75 16.86
N LEU A 20 12.49 5.93 16.32
CA LEU A 20 11.72 6.57 15.26
C LEU A 20 12.11 6.09 13.85
N ALA A 21 13.27 5.46 13.70
CA ALA A 21 13.75 4.92 12.42
C ALA A 21 13.21 3.52 12.11
N GLY A 22 12.80 2.76 13.13
CA GLY A 22 12.29 1.38 12.96
C GLY A 22 10.77 1.27 12.73
N SER A 23 10.02 2.36 12.82
CA SER A 23 8.55 2.37 12.73
C SER A 23 8.00 2.89 11.40
N VAL A 24 8.86 3.39 10.51
CA VAL A 24 8.50 3.61 9.11
C VAL A 24 8.88 2.35 8.34
N SER A 25 8.11 1.29 8.52
CA SER A 25 7.93 0.34 7.44
C SER A 25 7.33 1.16 6.30
N THR A 26 8.19 1.68 5.42
CA THR A 26 7.76 2.02 4.07
C THR A 26 7.27 0.69 3.52
N ALA A 27 5.96 0.48 3.58
CA ALA A 27 5.33 -0.60 2.86
C ALA A 27 5.76 -0.38 1.41
N SER A 28 6.74 -1.17 0.97
CA SER A 28 7.25 -1.09 -0.37
C SER A 28 6.05 -1.25 -1.29
N ALA A 29 5.92 -0.33 -2.23
CA ALA A 29 4.94 -0.26 -3.30
C ALA A 29 5.06 -1.45 -4.30
N GLU A 30 5.32 -2.66 -3.77
CA GLU A 30 5.52 -3.92 -4.49
C GLU A 30 4.32 -4.86 -4.31
N GLY A 31 3.21 -4.38 -3.76
CA GLY A 31 1.97 -5.13 -3.67
C GLY A 31 1.24 -5.19 -5.02
N LEU A 32 0.84 -6.39 -5.45
CA LEU A 32 -0.08 -6.60 -6.56
C LEU A 32 -1.52 -6.67 -6.04
N ILE A 33 -2.43 -5.93 -6.66
CA ILE A 33 -3.88 -6.06 -6.46
C ILE A 33 -4.49 -6.62 -7.76
N SER A 34 -5.08 -7.82 -7.69
CA SER A 34 -5.93 -8.35 -8.77
C SER A 34 -7.37 -7.92 -8.54
N ILE A 35 -7.94 -7.22 -9.51
CA ILE A 35 -9.32 -6.74 -9.50
C ILE A 35 -10.11 -7.62 -10.47
N ILE A 36 -11.14 -8.29 -9.97
CA ILE A 36 -11.98 -9.17 -10.79
C ILE A 36 -13.37 -8.54 -10.88
N VAL A 37 -13.81 -8.26 -12.10
CA VAL A 37 -15.18 -7.81 -12.40
C VAL A 37 -15.97 -8.91 -13.10
N ILE A 38 -17.31 -8.82 -13.10
CA ILE A 38 -18.16 -9.78 -13.81
C ILE A 38 -17.93 -9.69 -15.32
N ASP A 39 -18.31 -8.57 -15.95
CA ASP A 39 -18.19 -8.41 -17.41
C ASP A 39 -18.01 -6.94 -17.81
N PRO A 40 -16.82 -6.53 -18.30
CA PRO A 40 -16.56 -5.15 -18.74
C PRO A 40 -17.33 -4.75 -20.01
N ALA A 41 -18.05 -5.67 -20.67
CA ALA A 41 -19.00 -5.29 -21.72
C ALA A 41 -20.19 -4.48 -21.17
N ASN A 42 -20.51 -4.63 -19.87
CA ASN A 42 -21.42 -3.72 -19.19
C ASN A 42 -20.64 -2.47 -18.73
N PRO A 43 -21.04 -1.26 -19.15
CA PRO A 43 -20.36 -0.01 -18.78
C PRO A 43 -20.21 0.22 -17.27
N TYR A 44 -21.14 -0.32 -16.47
CA TYR A 44 -21.04 -0.27 -15.01
C TYR A 44 -19.77 -0.99 -14.52
N TRP A 45 -19.58 -2.24 -14.91
CA TRP A 45 -18.43 -3.04 -14.49
C TRP A 45 -17.10 -2.54 -15.05
N LEU A 46 -17.11 -2.02 -16.29
CA LEU A 46 -15.94 -1.37 -16.86
C LEU A 46 -15.50 -0.17 -16.02
N THR A 47 -16.45 0.65 -15.60
CA THR A 47 -16.19 1.85 -14.80
C THR A 47 -15.65 1.48 -13.42
N GLU A 48 -16.31 0.56 -12.72
CA GLU A 48 -15.87 0.08 -11.40
C GLU A 48 -14.45 -0.49 -11.43
N GLY A 49 -14.15 -1.35 -12.42
CA GLY A 49 -12.80 -1.92 -12.57
C GLY A 49 -11.72 -0.87 -12.82
N ASN A 50 -12.01 0.10 -13.68
CA ASN A 50 -11.07 1.19 -13.99
C ASN A 50 -10.84 2.13 -12.80
N VAL A 51 -11.90 2.47 -12.05
CA VAL A 51 -11.79 3.34 -10.86
C VAL A 51 -11.00 2.62 -9.76
N ALA A 52 -11.29 1.35 -9.51
CA ALA A 52 -10.55 0.55 -8.53
C ALA A 52 -9.07 0.44 -8.88
N LYS A 53 -8.76 0.19 -10.16
CA LYS A 53 -7.37 0.14 -10.65
C LYS A 53 -6.66 1.47 -10.44
N ALA A 54 -7.27 2.57 -10.85
CA ALA A 54 -6.67 3.89 -10.73
C ALA A 54 -6.39 4.25 -9.26
N GLU A 55 -7.27 3.87 -8.33
CA GLU A 55 -7.06 4.14 -6.91
C GLU A 55 -5.96 3.26 -6.31
N ALA A 56 -5.91 1.98 -6.67
CA ALA A 56 -4.82 1.09 -6.28
C ALA A 56 -3.45 1.62 -6.74
N GLU A 57 -3.37 2.07 -8.00
CA GLU A 57 -2.14 2.64 -8.57
C GLU A 57 -1.73 3.94 -7.87
N LYS A 58 -2.67 4.83 -7.51
CA LYS A 58 -2.36 6.03 -6.71
C LYS A 58 -1.80 5.71 -5.33
N LEU A 59 -2.23 4.61 -4.73
CA LEU A 59 -1.74 4.13 -3.44
C LEU A 59 -0.38 3.40 -3.55
N GLY A 60 0.17 3.28 -4.75
CA GLY A 60 1.47 2.63 -5.00
C GLY A 60 1.39 1.13 -5.23
N TYR A 61 0.23 0.56 -5.54
CA TYR A 61 0.14 -0.85 -5.94
C TYR A 61 0.31 -1.02 -7.45
N THR A 62 0.78 -2.19 -7.87
CA THR A 62 0.52 -2.66 -9.23
C THR A 62 -0.89 -3.23 -9.28
N ALA A 63 -1.69 -2.92 -10.30
CA ALA A 63 -3.06 -3.41 -10.39
C ALA A 63 -3.42 -3.94 -11.78
N THR A 64 -4.13 -5.07 -11.80
CA THR A 64 -4.67 -5.71 -13.00
C THR A 64 -6.19 -5.85 -12.88
N VAL A 65 -6.88 -5.77 -14.01
CA VAL A 65 -8.33 -5.98 -14.07
C VAL A 65 -8.62 -7.20 -14.96
N GLY A 66 -9.23 -8.22 -14.37
CA GLY A 66 -9.71 -9.42 -15.04
C GLY A 66 -11.24 -9.49 -15.06
N ALA A 67 -11.80 -10.31 -15.96
CA ALA A 67 -13.24 -10.52 -16.07
C ALA A 67 -13.57 -12.00 -15.85
N SER A 68 -14.35 -12.32 -14.81
CA SER A 68 -14.74 -13.71 -14.53
C SER A 68 -15.92 -14.19 -15.36
N LYS A 69 -16.72 -13.27 -15.92
CA LYS A 69 -17.99 -13.56 -16.61
C LYS A 69 -18.96 -14.40 -15.78
N ALA A 70 -18.92 -14.23 -14.47
CA ALA A 70 -19.66 -15.05 -13.49
C ALA A 70 -19.33 -16.57 -13.57
N ASP A 71 -18.18 -16.93 -14.13
CA ASP A 71 -17.65 -18.30 -14.11
C ASP A 71 -16.64 -18.46 -12.97
N THR A 72 -16.98 -19.31 -12.00
CA THR A 72 -16.16 -19.52 -10.78
C THR A 72 -14.79 -20.12 -11.08
N ASN A 73 -14.67 -20.94 -12.13
CA ASN A 73 -13.38 -21.53 -12.51
C ASN A 73 -12.44 -20.50 -13.13
N THR A 74 -12.99 -19.59 -13.94
CA THR A 74 -12.26 -18.45 -14.50
C THR A 74 -11.85 -17.50 -13.37
N GLU A 75 -12.76 -17.17 -12.45
CA GLU A 75 -12.46 -16.34 -11.28
C GLU A 75 -11.29 -16.87 -10.45
N SER A 76 -11.23 -18.19 -10.24
CA SER A 76 -10.16 -18.84 -9.45
C SER A 76 -8.78 -18.81 -10.12
N ARG A 77 -8.68 -18.32 -11.36
CA ARG A 77 -7.45 -18.30 -12.18
C ARG A 77 -7.00 -16.87 -12.56
N LEU A 78 -7.68 -15.85 -12.04
CA LEU A 78 -7.39 -14.42 -12.21
C LEU A 78 -6.74 -13.84 -10.95
#